data_AF-A0A351E721-F1
#
_entry.id   AF-A0A351E721-F1
#
_cell.length_a   1.000
_cell.length_b   1.000
_cell.length_c   1.000
_cell.angle_alpha   90.00
_cell.angle_beta   90.00
_cell.angle_gamma   90.00
#
_symmetry.space_group_name_H-M   'P 1'
#
loop_
_entity.id
_entity.type
_entity.pdbx_description
1 polymer ?
#
loop_
_entity_poly.entity_id
_entity_poly.type
_entity_poly.pdbx_seq_one_letter_code
_entity_poly.pdbx_strand_id
1 'polypeptide(L)' 'MDYLELFLEYLQVELGLSENTQLSYLRDLRLFCKALRLEEKDLSKVERQQIVRYVTDLKMKGRAAATIARKLAA' A
#
# COMPACT_ATOMS: atom_id res chain seq x y z
N MET A 1 -15.91 1.23 10.04
CA MET A 1 -15.21 2.34 9.39
C MET A 1 -14.26 1.71 8.40
N ASP A 2 -14.44 2.00 7.11
CA ASP A 2 -13.56 1.48 6.07
C ASP A 2 -12.32 2.40 5.99
N TYR A 3 -11.19 1.91 6.52
CA TYR A 3 -9.94 2.67 6.54
C TYR A 3 -9.36 2.87 5.14
N LEU A 4 -9.70 2.01 4.17
CA LEU A 4 -9.22 2.16 2.80
C LEU A 4 -9.93 3.33 2.11
N GLU A 5 -11.24 3.43 2.29
CA GLU A 5 -12.04 4.53 1.74
C GLU A 5 -11.57 5.89 2.29
N LEU A 6 -11.34 5.98 3.60
CA LEU A 6 -10.80 7.20 4.23
C LEU A 6 -9.40 7.55 3.75
N PHE A 7 -8.56 6.55 3.52
CA PHE A 7 -7.23 6.79 2.98
C PHE A 7 -7.30 7.34 1.55
N LEU A 8 -8.19 6.81 0.70
CA LEU A 8 -8.38 7.34 -0.65
C LEU A 8 -8.93 8.77 -0.64
N GLU A 9 -9.88 9.06 0.25
CA GLU A 9 -10.40 10.41 0.45
C GLU A 9 -9.29 11.37 0.92
N TYR A 10 -8.42 10.95 1.85
CA TYR A 10 -7.25 11.71 2.26
C TYR A 10 -6.30 12.01 1.07
N LEU A 11 -6.01 11.00 0.23
CA LEU A 11 -5.17 11.22 -0.96
C LEU A 11 -5.80 12.22 -1.94
N GLN A 12 -7.12 12.23 -2.06
CA GLN A 12 -7.85 13.09 -2.98
C GLN A 12 -8.01 14.52 -2.43
N VAL A 13 -8.55 14.65 -1.22
CA VAL A 13 -8.99 15.92 -0.64
C VAL A 13 -7.82 16.67 -0.02
N GLU A 14 -7.04 16.01 0.84
CA GLU A 14 -5.97 16.65 1.60
C GLU A 14 -4.70 16.81 0.78
N LEU A 15 -4.34 15.79 -0.01
CA LEU A 15 -3.11 15.80 -0.81
C LEU A 15 -3.29 16.23 -2.26
N GLY A 16 -4.54 16.34 -2.75
CA GLY A 16 -4.83 16.77 -4.12
C GLY A 16 -4.21 15.87 -5.20
N LEU A 17 -3.95 14.60 -4.90
CA LEU A 17 -3.25 13.71 -5.82
C LEU A 17 -4.13 13.37 -7.03
N SER A 18 -3.51 13.25 -8.20
CA SER A 18 -4.21 12.84 -9.42
C SER A 18 -4.87 11.47 -9.27
N GLU A 19 -5.97 11.24 -9.99
CA GLU A 19 -6.68 9.95 -10.01
C GLU A 19 -5.74 8.77 -10.35
N ASN A 20 -4.83 8.96 -11.31
CA ASN A 20 -3.83 7.96 -11.67
C ASN A 20 -2.89 7.60 -10.51
N THR A 21 -2.51 8.61 -9.72
CA THR A 21 -1.72 8.41 -8.52
C THR A 21 -2.53 7.63 -7.49
N GLN A 22 -3.77 8.03 -7.19
CA GLN A 22 -4.66 7.33 -6.26
C GLN A 22 -4.86 5.85 -6.64
N LEU A 23 -5.15 5.58 -7.93
CA LEU A 23 -5.30 4.21 -8.44
C LEU A 23 -4.01 3.38 -8.32
N SER A 24 -2.85 4.04 -8.41
CA SER A 24 -1.55 3.38 -8.18
C SER A 24 -1.38 2.98 -6.71
N TYR A 25 -1.74 3.87 -5.77
CA TYR A 25 -1.76 3.57 -4.34
C TYR A 25 -2.74 2.44 -4.00
N LEU A 26 -3.96 2.47 -4.53
CA LEU A 26 -4.95 1.41 -4.34
C LEU A 26 -4.45 0.05 -4.85
N ARG A 27 -3.84 0.02 -6.03
CA ARG A 27 -3.23 -1.19 -6.59
C ARG A 27 -2.10 -1.71 -5.71
N ASP A 28 -1.29 -0.81 -5.17
CA ASP A 28 -0.19 -1.16 -4.28
C ASP A 28 -0.69 -1.79 -2.98
N LEU A 29 -1.73 -1.21 -2.35
CA LEU A 29 -2.38 -1.75 -1.14
C LEU A 29 -3.01 -3.12 -1.38
N ARG A 30 -3.69 -3.32 -2.52
CA ARG A 30 -4.23 -4.65 -2.89
C ARG A 30 -3.15 -5.70 -3.07
N LEU A 31 -2.03 -5.34 -3.70
CA LEU A 31 -0.88 -6.24 -3.83
C LEU A 31 -0.25 -6.57 -2.48
N PHE A 32 -0.24 -5.60 -1.55
CA PHE A 32 0.22 -5.80 -0.19
C PHE A 32 -0.70 -6.78 0.58
N CYS A 33 -2.02 -6.56 0.53
CA CYS A 33 -3.02 -7.44 1.14
C CYS A 33 -2.87 -8.88 0.62
N LYS A 34 -2.76 -9.04 -0.71
CA LYS A 34 -2.54 -10.33 -1.36
C LYS A 34 -1.25 -11.00 -0.91
N ALA A 35 -0.16 -10.25 -0.75
CA ALA A 35 1.12 -10.81 -0.33
C ALA A 35 1.09 -11.32 1.11
N LEU A 36 0.34 -10.65 1.99
CA LEU A 36 0.17 -11.04 3.39
C LEU A 36 -1.01 -11.99 3.63
N ARG A 37 -1.79 -12.33 2.59
CA ARG A 37 -2.99 -13.16 2.66
C ARG A 37 -4.03 -12.60 3.65
N LEU A 38 -4.23 -11.29 3.61
CA LEU A 38 -5.20 -10.57 4.44
C LEU A 38 -6.29 -9.92 3.58
N GLU A 39 -7.44 -9.71 4.19
CA GLU A 39 -8.51 -8.89 3.63
C GLU A 39 -8.23 -7.40 3.88
N GLU A 40 -8.69 -6.50 3.00
CA GLU A 40 -8.45 -5.04 3.11
C GLU A 40 -8.87 -4.49 4.49
N LYS A 41 -9.94 -5.02 5.08
CA LYS A 41 -10.42 -4.65 6.43
C LYS A 41 -9.44 -4.94 7.57
N ASP A 42 -8.49 -5.85 7.35
CA ASP A 42 -7.49 -6.27 8.34
C ASP A 42 -6.17 -5.49 8.23
N LEU A 43 -6.07 -4.50 7.33
CA LEU A 43 -4.88 -3.66 7.17
C LEU A 43 -4.42 -3.00 8.48
N SER A 44 -5.35 -2.63 9.36
CA SER A 44 -5.06 -2.02 10.66
C SER A 44 -4.38 -2.97 11.66
N LYS A 45 -4.37 -4.28 11.38
CA LYS A 45 -3.77 -5.32 12.23
C LYS A 45 -2.36 -5.72 11.78
N VAL A 46 -1.86 -5.12 10.69
CA VAL A 46 -0.56 -5.46 10.13
C VAL A 46 0.56 -5.01 11.07
N GLU A 47 1.44 -5.94 11.42
CA GLU A 47 2.59 -5.67 12.26
C GLU A 47 3.81 -5.24 11.44
N ARG A 48 4.71 -4.47 12.08
CA ARG A 48 5.96 -4.00 11.48
C ARG A 48 6.79 -5.12 10.83
N GLN A 49 6.83 -6.30 11.45
CA GLN A 49 7.59 -7.43 10.91
C GLN A 49 7.04 -7.91 9.56
N GLN A 50 5.72 -7.89 9.38
CA GLN A 50 5.07 -8.27 8.12
C GLN A 50 5.40 -7.26 7.01
N ILE A 51 5.44 -5.96 7.34
CA ILE A 51 5.84 -4.89 6.42
C ILE A 51 7.31 -5.09 5.97
N VAL A 52 8.22 -5.30 6.93
CA VAL A 52 9.66 -5.51 6.65
C VAL A 52 9.88 -6.73 5.76
N ARG A 53 9.15 -7.83 6.03
CA ARG A 53 9.20 -9.05 5.21
C ARG A 53 8.73 -8.77 3.78
N TYR A 54 7.60 -8.10 3.61
CA TYR A 54 7.08 -7.73 2.29
C TYR A 54 8.08 -6.90 1.48
N VAL A 55 8.68 -5.88 2.08
CA VAL A 55 9.68 -5.02 1.43
C VAL A 55 10.91 -5.83 1.02
N THR A 56 11.38 -6.72 1.89
CA THR A 56 12.50 -7.62 1.59
C THR A 56 12.17 -8.53 0.41
N ASP A 57 10.96 -9.11 0.37
CA ASP A 57 10.50 -9.94 -0.74
C ASP A 57 10.43 -9.16 -2.06
N LEU A 58 10.03 -7.89 -2.04
CA LEU A 58 10.04 -7.04 -3.24
C LEU A 58 11.46 -6.78 -3.76
N LYS A 59 12.42 -6.55 -2.84
CA LYS A 59 13.84 -6.41 -3.20
C LYS A 59 14.39 -7.69 -3.82
N MET A 60 14.11 -8.85 -3.22
CA MET A 60 14.56 -10.14 -3.75
C MET A 60 13.93 -10.46 -5.11
N LYS A 61 12.71 -9.97 -5.39
CA LYS A 61 12.05 -10.08 -6.69
C LYS A 61 12.56 -9.08 -7.74
N GLY A 62 13.62 -8.31 -7.45
CA GLY A 62 14.21 -7.36 -8.38
C GLY A 62 13.34 -6.14 -8.69
N ARG A 63 12.41 -5.76 -7.81
CA ARG A 63 11.59 -4.56 -8.02
C ARG A 63 12.43 -3.30 -7.91
N ALA A 64 12.21 -2.35 -8.81
CA ALA A 64 12.90 -1.07 -8.82
C ALA A 64 12.71 -0.30 -7.50
N ALA A 65 13.76 0.40 -7.05
CA ALA A 65 13.75 1.16 -5.80
C ALA A 65 12.59 2.18 -5.73
N ALA A 66 12.32 2.88 -6.83
CA ALA A 66 11.20 3.82 -6.94
C ALA A 66 9.83 3.15 -6.72
N THR A 67 9.67 1.88 -7.14
CA THR A 67 8.44 1.12 -6.89
C THR A 67 8.30 0.72 -5.44
N ILE A 68 9.39 0.35 -4.78
CA ILE A 68 9.40 0.01 -3.35
C ILE A 68 9.13 1.27 -2.51
N ALA A 69 9.75 2.41 -2.85
CA ALA A 69 9.55 3.67 -2.16
C ALA A 69 8.09 4.13 -2.22
N ARG A 70 7.45 4.10 -3.40
CA ARG A 70 6.03 4.41 -3.55
C ARG A 70 5.15 3.48 -2.71
N LYS A 71 5.43 2.18 -2.72
CA LYS A 71 4.70 1.20 -1.90
C LYS A 71 4.84 1.41 -0.38
N LEU A 72 5.88 2.11 0.06
CA LEU A 72 6.13 2.48 1.46
C LEU A 72 5.60 3.86 1.83
N ALA A 73 5.40 4.74 0.84
CA ALA A 73 4.79 6.05 1.02
C ALA A 73 3.27 5.98 1.15
N ALA A 74 2.69 4.83 0.76
CA ALA A 74 1.29 4.47 0.95
C ALA A 74 1.02 4.13 2.41
#